data_AF-A0A162NNX8-F1
#
_entry.id   AF-A0A162NNX8-F1
#
_cell.length_a   1.000
_cell.length_b   1.000
_cell.length_c   1.000
_cell.angle_alpha   90.00
_cell.angle_beta   90.00
_cell.angle_gamma   90.00
#
_symmetry.space_group_name_H-M   'P 1'
#
loop_
_entity.id
_entity.type
_entity.pdbx_description
1 polymer ?
#
loop_
_entity_poly.entity_id
_entity_poly.type
_entity_poly.pdbx_seq_one_letter_code
_entity_poly.pdbx_strand_id
1 'polypeptide(L)'
;MTWQITFEQIKREQPRAANLLSLMSYFHAQNIPEYMLHNYNSSFADKEDSDDDDDNDDDNDYDDDDDDDGDFEDDLHVLQGYSLISMTATSGFCEMHSLVQFCTKVWISKFGRAKRWKRLFLQSASQHFPSGVFETWEQCQTLMPHVEPLLNVKPPGESD
;
A
#
# COMPACT_ATOMS: atom_id res chain seq x y z
N MET A 1 -14.50 -17.89 -7.03
CA MET A 1 -15.08 -17.31 -8.26
C MET A 1 -15.64 -15.91 -8.03
N THR A 2 -16.40 -15.67 -6.94
CA THR A 2 -16.98 -14.34 -6.65
C THR A 2 -15.95 -13.22 -6.48
N TRP A 3 -14.88 -13.46 -5.73
CA TRP A 3 -13.84 -12.44 -5.49
C TRP A 3 -13.18 -11.90 -6.77
N GLN A 4 -12.90 -12.79 -7.73
CA GLN A 4 -12.32 -12.41 -9.02
C GLN A 4 -13.19 -11.40 -9.75
N ILE A 5 -14.50 -11.67 -9.83
CA ILE A 5 -15.44 -10.81 -10.54
C ILE A 5 -15.50 -9.43 -9.88
N THR A 6 -15.58 -9.37 -8.54
CA THR A 6 -15.56 -8.10 -7.80
C THR A 6 -14.26 -7.33 -8.05
N PHE A 7 -13.10 -7.99 -7.96
CA PHE A 7 -11.81 -7.34 -8.17
C PHE A 7 -11.66 -6.83 -9.61
N GLU A 8 -12.08 -7.61 -10.60
CA GLU A 8 -12.07 -7.21 -12.02
C GLU A 8 -13.04 -6.05 -12.30
N GLN A 9 -14.21 -6.05 -11.65
CA GLN A 9 -15.17 -4.95 -11.76
C GLN A 9 -14.57 -3.65 -11.23
N ILE A 10 -14.01 -3.66 -10.01
CA ILE A 10 -13.35 -2.49 -9.41
C ILE A 10 -12.21 -2.03 -10.31
N LYS A 11 -11.39 -2.95 -10.81
CA LYS A 11 -10.28 -2.61 -11.71
C LYS A 11 -10.76 -1.97 -13.02
N ARG A 12 -11.94 -2.33 -13.54
CA ARG A 12 -12.51 -1.74 -14.75
C ARG A 12 -13.12 -0.37 -14.50
N GLU A 13 -13.79 -0.20 -13.35
CA GLU A 13 -14.43 1.07 -12.96
C GLU A 13 -13.39 2.09 -12.50
N GLN A 14 -12.51 1.69 -11.59
CA GLN A 14 -11.51 2.54 -10.96
C GLN A 14 -10.21 1.73 -10.71
N PRO A 15 -9.29 1.70 -11.68
CA PRO A 15 -8.03 0.96 -11.58
C PRO A 15 -7.18 1.34 -10.35
N ARG A 16 -7.25 2.60 -9.92
CA ARG A 16 -6.49 3.12 -8.77
C ARG A 16 -7.02 2.56 -7.45
N ALA A 17 -8.34 2.50 -7.23
CA ALA A 17 -8.95 1.79 -6.11
C ALA A 17 -8.53 0.31 -6.04
N ALA A 18 -8.40 -0.38 -7.19
CA ALA A 18 -7.88 -1.75 -7.22
C ALA A 18 -6.39 -1.83 -6.82
N ASN A 19 -5.59 -0.81 -7.16
CA ASN A 19 -4.20 -0.69 -6.70
C ASN A 19 -4.13 -0.46 -5.19
N LEU A 20 -4.96 0.44 -4.65
CA LEU A 20 -5.06 0.72 -3.21
C LEU A 20 -5.43 -0.55 -2.44
N LEU A 21 -6.48 -1.24 -2.88
CA LEU A 21 -6.92 -2.52 -2.29
C LEU A 21 -5.80 -3.56 -2.31
N SER A 22 -5.01 -3.60 -3.38
CA SER A 22 -3.87 -4.52 -3.51
C SER A 22 -2.77 -4.19 -2.51
N LEU A 23 -2.42 -2.91 -2.32
CA LEU A 23 -1.47 -2.46 -1.33
C LEU A 23 -1.95 -2.79 0.09
N MET A 24 -3.18 -2.41 0.43
CA MET A 24 -3.78 -2.65 1.75
C MET A 24 -3.76 -4.13 2.16
N SER A 25 -3.82 -5.07 1.21
CA SER A 25 -3.76 -6.51 1.50
C SER A 25 -2.42 -6.99 2.12
N TYR A 26 -1.37 -6.16 2.09
CA TYR A 26 -0.10 -6.44 2.76
C TYR A 26 -0.03 -5.95 4.20
N PHE A 27 -0.89 -5.00 4.58
CA PHE A 27 -1.01 -4.53 5.96
C PHE A 27 -1.78 -5.54 6.80
N HIS A 28 -1.64 -5.45 8.13
CA HIS A 28 -2.60 -6.04 9.04
C HIS A 28 -4.02 -5.50 8.75
N ALA A 29 -5.05 -6.34 8.90
CA ALA A 29 -6.40 -6.03 8.43
C ALA A 29 -7.12 -4.92 9.22
N GLN A 30 -6.68 -4.62 10.44
CA GLN A 30 -7.25 -3.58 11.29
C GLN A 30 -6.21 -2.50 11.59
N ASN A 31 -6.71 -1.30 11.91
CA ASN A 31 -5.91 -0.13 12.27
C ASN A 31 -4.84 0.23 11.22
N ILE A 32 -5.20 0.17 9.94
CA ILE A 32 -4.31 0.56 8.84
C ILE A 32 -4.22 2.08 8.83
N PRO A 33 -3.03 2.68 9.04
CA PRO A 33 -2.90 4.13 8.99
C PRO A 33 -2.99 4.63 7.54
N GLU A 34 -3.88 5.59 7.28
CA GLU A 34 -4.14 6.12 5.93
C GLU A 34 -2.90 6.76 5.31
N TYR A 35 -2.11 7.49 6.11
CA TYR A 35 -0.86 8.13 5.65
C TYR A 35 0.16 7.13 5.07
N MET A 36 0.08 5.84 5.43
CA MET A 36 0.95 4.80 4.88
C MET A 36 0.51 4.30 3.49
N LEU A 37 -0.68 4.71 3.02
CA LEU A 37 -1.28 4.20 1.81
C LEU A 37 -1.07 5.11 0.59
N HIS A 38 -0.73 6.39 0.76
CA HIS A 38 -0.68 7.38 -0.34
C HIS A 38 0.27 6.99 -1.49
N ASN A 39 1.33 6.21 -1.23
CA ASN A 39 2.24 5.77 -2.29
C ASN A 39 1.70 4.60 -3.17
N TYR A 40 0.44 4.19 -3.00
CA TYR A 40 -0.18 3.09 -3.76
C TYR A 40 -0.20 3.31 -5.28
N ASN A 41 -0.30 4.57 -5.71
CA ASN A 41 -0.30 4.95 -7.11
C ASN A 41 1.07 5.41 -7.62
N SER A 42 2.07 5.53 -6.73
CA SER A 42 3.42 5.97 -7.10
C SER A 42 3.98 5.06 -8.20
N SER A 43 4.06 5.63 -9.39
CA SER A 43 4.55 4.97 -10.59
C SER A 43 6.02 5.36 -10.78
N PHE A 44 6.89 4.95 -9.87
CA PHE A 44 8.33 5.12 -10.07
C PHE A 44 8.94 3.83 -10.60
N ALA A 45 9.03 3.83 -11.93
CA ALA A 45 10.12 3.31 -12.73
C ALA A 45 10.72 1.97 -12.25
N ASP A 46 10.42 0.92 -12.99
CA ASP A 46 11.50 0.03 -13.40
C ASP A 46 12.53 0.91 -14.13
N LYS A 47 13.44 1.57 -13.39
CA LYS A 47 14.76 1.89 -13.91
C LYS A 47 15.45 0.53 -14.06
N GLU A 48 15.06 -0.22 -15.09
CA GLU A 48 16.01 -1.14 -15.70
C GLU A 48 17.16 -0.25 -16.18
N ASP A 49 18.36 -0.60 -15.74
CA ASP A 49 19.64 0.07 -16.06
C ASP A 49 19.64 0.61 -17.50
N SER A 50 19.40 1.92 -17.64
CA SER A 50 19.71 2.65 -18.86
C SER A 50 20.70 3.71 -18.43
N ASP A 51 21.97 3.33 -18.53
CA ASP A 51 23.10 4.26 -18.58
C ASP A 51 22.90 5.13 -19.82
N ASP A 52 22.22 6.26 -19.69
CA ASP A 52 22.31 7.33 -20.66
C ASP A 52 22.42 8.64 -19.87
N ASP A 53 23.65 9.16 -19.85
CA ASP A 53 23.97 10.55 -19.53
C ASP A 53 23.20 11.44 -20.50
N ASP A 54 22.22 12.19 -20.02
CA ASP A 54 21.72 13.36 -20.73
C ASP A 54 21.48 14.50 -19.74
N ASP A 55 22.48 15.38 -19.69
CA ASP A 55 22.41 16.68 -19.03
C ASP A 55 21.32 17.51 -19.72
N ASN A 56 20.16 17.63 -19.09
CA ASN A 56 19.19 18.65 -19.46
C ASN A 56 18.72 19.38 -18.20
N ASP A 57 19.37 20.52 -17.95
CA ASP A 57 18.87 21.61 -17.12
C ASP A 57 17.53 22.07 -17.69
N ASP A 58 16.44 21.66 -17.04
CA ASP A 58 15.12 22.25 -17.26
C ASP A 58 14.54 22.63 -15.90
N ASP A 59 14.88 23.86 -15.47
CA ASP A 59 14.24 24.59 -14.39
C ASP A 59 12.75 24.77 -14.74
N ASN A 60 11.94 23.79 -14.37
CA ASN A 60 10.49 23.89 -14.34
C ASN A 60 10.01 23.76 -12.89
N ASP A 61 10.06 24.91 -12.22
CA ASP A 61 9.35 25.24 -10.99
C ASP A 61 7.83 25.21 -11.26
N TYR A 62 7.26 24.00 -11.18
CA TYR A 62 5.82 23.80 -11.08
C TYR A 62 5.53 23.30 -9.67
N ASP A 63 5.13 24.24 -8.80
CA ASP A 63 4.35 23.97 -7.60
C ASP A 63 3.06 23.24 -8.01
N ASP A 64 3.07 21.90 -7.97
CA ASP A 64 1.91 21.02 -8.11
C ASP A 64 1.58 20.38 -6.76
N ASP A 65 1.35 21.23 -5.76
CA ASP A 65 0.82 20.87 -4.45
C ASP A 65 -0.69 21.19 -4.43
N ASP A 66 -1.56 20.26 -4.87
CA ASP A 66 -2.85 19.94 -4.20
C ASP A 66 -3.80 18.91 -4.91
N ASP A 67 -3.36 18.08 -5.86
CA ASP A 67 -4.29 17.13 -6.56
C ASP A 67 -4.14 15.64 -6.19
N ASP A 68 -3.17 15.20 -5.38
CA ASP A 68 -3.00 13.76 -5.04
C ASP A 68 -3.97 13.27 -3.93
N ASP A 69 -4.37 14.15 -3.00
CA ASP A 69 -5.22 13.78 -1.86
C ASP A 69 -6.69 13.53 -2.26
N GLY A 70 -7.21 14.29 -3.24
CA GLY A 70 -8.57 14.09 -3.74
C GLY A 70 -8.75 12.72 -4.39
N ASP A 71 -7.74 12.27 -5.13
CA ASP A 71 -7.77 10.97 -5.78
C ASP A 71 -7.70 9.78 -4.81
N PHE A 72 -6.93 9.92 -3.71
CA PHE A 72 -6.85 8.89 -2.68
C PHE A 72 -8.20 8.71 -1.96
N GLU A 73 -8.84 9.81 -1.59
CA GLU A 73 -10.14 9.78 -0.91
C GLU A 73 -11.23 9.21 -1.82
N ASP A 74 -11.23 9.53 -3.10
CA ASP A 74 -12.15 8.96 -4.09
C ASP A 74 -11.97 7.44 -4.24
N ASP A 75 -10.71 6.97 -4.27
CA ASP A 75 -10.41 5.54 -4.28
C ASP A 75 -10.90 4.83 -3.01
N LEU A 76 -10.75 5.47 -1.85
CA LEU A 76 -11.24 4.98 -0.57
C LEU A 76 -12.78 4.87 -0.58
N HIS A 77 -13.47 5.89 -1.08
CA HIS A 77 -14.92 5.92 -1.22
C HIS A 77 -15.45 4.79 -2.10
N VAL A 78 -14.78 4.48 -3.21
CA VAL A 78 -15.16 3.32 -4.03
C VAL A 78 -15.06 2.02 -3.27
N LEU A 79 -13.94 1.80 -2.57
CA LEU A 79 -13.76 0.56 -1.78
C LEU A 79 -14.79 0.45 -0.64
N GLN A 80 -15.19 1.56 -0.04
CA GLN A 80 -16.30 1.61 0.93
C GLN A 80 -17.66 1.33 0.28
N GLY A 81 -17.91 1.84 -0.93
CA GLY A 81 -19.12 1.56 -1.70
C GLY A 81 -19.32 0.07 -2.00
N TYR A 82 -18.21 -0.66 -2.19
CA TYR A 82 -18.20 -2.12 -2.30
C TYR A 82 -18.23 -2.85 -0.94
N SER A 83 -18.23 -2.13 0.18
CA SER A 83 -18.12 -2.67 1.54
C SER A 83 -16.91 -3.58 1.73
N LEU A 84 -15.77 -3.23 1.12
CA LEU A 84 -14.51 -3.98 1.24
C LEU A 84 -13.66 -3.52 2.40
N ILE A 85 -13.83 -2.24 2.76
CA ILE A 85 -13.11 -1.56 3.83
C ILE A 85 -14.10 -0.76 4.68
N SER A 86 -13.65 -0.30 5.84
CA SER A 86 -14.42 0.56 6.74
C SER A 86 -13.50 1.58 7.39
N MET A 87 -14.00 2.79 7.64
CA MET A 87 -13.28 3.77 8.46
C MET A 87 -13.43 3.41 9.94
N THR A 88 -12.36 3.56 10.71
CA THR A 88 -12.46 3.37 12.16
C THR A 88 -13.06 4.61 12.83
N ALA A 89 -13.43 4.49 14.11
CA ALA A 89 -13.82 5.66 14.91
C ALA A 89 -12.66 6.64 15.14
N THR A 90 -11.41 6.18 14.98
CA THR A 90 -10.20 6.98 15.07
C THR A 90 -9.88 7.57 13.70
N SER A 91 -9.83 8.90 13.61
CA SER A 91 -9.45 9.58 12.37
C SER A 91 -8.06 9.11 11.88
N GLY A 92 -7.90 8.93 10.56
CA GLY A 92 -6.65 8.51 9.94
C GLY A 92 -6.37 7.01 9.96
N PHE A 93 -7.36 6.18 10.33
CA PHE A 93 -7.26 4.72 10.31
C PHE A 93 -8.45 4.07 9.62
N CYS A 94 -8.14 3.07 8.78
CA CYS A 94 -9.12 2.23 8.13
C CYS A 94 -8.91 0.74 8.44
N GLU A 95 -9.92 -0.06 8.16
CA GLU A 95 -9.89 -1.51 8.27
C GLU A 95 -10.27 -2.14 6.94
N MET A 96 -9.66 -3.29 6.65
CA MET A 96 -10.04 -4.17 5.57
C MET A 96 -10.65 -5.44 6.17
N HIS A 97 -11.75 -5.91 5.61
CA HIS A 97 -12.31 -7.19 6.04
C HIS A 97 -11.28 -8.32 5.84
N SER A 98 -11.03 -9.14 6.87
CA SER A 98 -9.98 -10.17 6.81
C SER A 98 -10.17 -11.17 5.65
N LEU A 99 -11.42 -11.48 5.29
CA LEU A 99 -11.71 -12.32 4.13
C LEU A 99 -11.34 -11.63 2.81
N VAL A 100 -11.64 -10.34 2.69
CA VAL A 100 -11.26 -9.51 1.53
C VAL A 100 -9.74 -9.46 1.42
N GLN A 101 -9.04 -9.13 2.50
CA GLN A 101 -7.58 -9.13 2.56
C GLN A 101 -6.98 -10.46 2.08
N PHE A 102 -7.47 -11.57 2.64
CA PHE A 102 -7.02 -12.91 2.25
C PHE A 102 -7.26 -13.18 0.76
N CYS A 103 -8.46 -12.91 0.27
CA CYS A 103 -8.82 -13.16 -1.13
C CYS A 103 -8.00 -12.28 -2.08
N THR A 104 -7.81 -10.99 -1.76
CA THR A 104 -6.94 -10.06 -2.50
C THR A 104 -5.52 -10.60 -2.55
N LYS A 105 -4.96 -11.00 -1.41
CA LYS A 105 -3.57 -11.49 -1.31
C LYS A 105 -3.35 -12.76 -2.11
N VAL A 106 -4.30 -13.70 -2.08
CA VAL A 106 -4.26 -14.91 -2.92
C VAL A 106 -4.37 -14.56 -4.40
N TRP A 107 -5.27 -13.63 -4.74
CA TRP A 107 -5.50 -13.19 -6.12
C TRP A 107 -4.25 -12.54 -6.73
N ILE A 108 -3.67 -11.53 -6.06
CA ILE A 108 -2.49 -10.82 -6.57
C ILE A 108 -1.23 -11.68 -6.57
N SER A 109 -1.16 -12.71 -5.71
CA SER A 109 -0.06 -13.69 -5.73
C SER A 109 -0.09 -14.60 -6.96
N LYS A 110 -1.28 -14.88 -7.50
CA LYS A 110 -1.45 -15.76 -8.67
C LYS A 110 -1.53 -15.00 -10.00
N PHE A 111 -2.19 -13.86 -10.02
CA PHE A 111 -2.56 -13.16 -11.26
C PHE A 111 -2.15 -11.67 -11.27
N GLY A 112 -1.59 -11.16 -10.17
CA GLY A 112 -1.22 -9.76 -10.02
C GLY A 112 0.28 -9.55 -9.89
N ARG A 113 0.64 -8.33 -9.49
CA ARG A 113 2.04 -7.92 -9.25
C ARG A 113 2.37 -7.98 -7.76
N ALA A 114 2.28 -9.15 -7.14
CA ALA A 114 2.54 -9.32 -5.69
C ALA A 114 3.89 -8.72 -5.24
N LYS A 115 4.95 -8.85 -6.05
CA LYS A 115 6.26 -8.25 -5.74
C LYS A 115 6.18 -6.71 -5.62
N ARG A 116 5.41 -6.05 -6.49
CA ARG A 116 5.20 -4.59 -6.47
C ARG A 116 4.55 -4.17 -5.16
N TRP A 117 3.44 -4.80 -4.80
CA TRP A 117 2.67 -4.45 -3.61
C TRP A 117 3.44 -4.72 -2.33
N LYS A 118 4.21 -5.82 -2.28
CA LYS A 118 5.14 -6.08 -1.19
C LYS A 118 6.22 -5.00 -1.08
N ARG A 119 6.79 -4.56 -2.20
CA ARG A 119 7.81 -3.49 -2.24
C ARG A 119 7.25 -2.17 -1.73
N LEU A 120 6.06 -1.78 -2.19
CA LEU A 120 5.40 -0.54 -1.75
C LEU A 120 5.08 -0.57 -0.25
N PHE A 121 4.57 -1.71 0.25
CA PHE A 121 4.37 -1.90 1.69
C PHE A 121 5.67 -1.72 2.48
N LEU A 122 6.76 -2.37 2.03
CA LEU A 122 8.06 -2.25 2.68
C LEU A 122 8.62 -0.82 2.65
N GLN A 123 8.49 -0.13 1.51
CA GLN A 123 8.92 1.25 1.36
C GLN A 123 8.13 2.17 2.31
N SER A 124 6.80 2.04 2.30
CA SER A 124 5.93 2.81 3.20
C SER A 124 6.24 2.54 4.67
N ALA A 125 6.41 1.27 5.04
CA ALA A 125 6.84 0.89 6.38
C ALA A 125 8.20 1.50 6.71
N SER A 126 9.20 1.40 5.85
CA SER A 126 10.54 1.96 6.12
C SER A 126 10.57 3.48 6.26
N GLN A 127 9.70 4.19 5.53
CA GLN A 127 9.62 5.65 5.54
C GLN A 127 8.95 6.17 6.81
N HIS A 128 7.94 5.44 7.31
CA HIS A 128 7.11 5.91 8.41
C HIS A 128 7.38 5.19 9.74
N PHE A 129 8.13 4.09 9.75
CA PHE A 129 8.46 3.41 10.98
C PHE A 129 9.45 4.26 11.78
N PRO A 130 9.07 4.73 12.98
CA PRO A 130 9.89 5.68 13.70
C PRO A 130 11.10 5.00 14.35
N SER A 131 12.05 5.81 14.82
CA SER A 131 13.32 5.36 15.39
C SER A 131 13.19 4.42 16.60
N GLY A 132 12.04 4.42 17.29
CA GLY A 132 11.80 3.59 18.47
C GLY A 132 12.27 4.21 19.79
N VAL A 133 12.54 5.52 19.81
CA VAL A 133 12.75 6.28 21.06
C VAL A 133 11.43 6.43 21.83
N PHE A 134 11.52 6.76 23.12
CA PHE A 134 10.36 6.86 24.01
C PHE A 134 9.26 7.78 23.47
N GLU A 135 9.61 8.91 22.85
CA GLU A 135 8.63 9.84 22.26
C GLU A 135 7.84 9.23 21.09
N THR A 136 8.41 8.24 20.40
CA THR A 136 7.80 7.58 19.23
C THR A 136 7.22 6.19 19.53
N TRP A 137 7.24 5.79 20.80
CA TRP A 137 6.88 4.43 21.22
C TRP A 137 5.43 4.06 20.88
N GLU A 138 4.49 4.98 21.05
CA GLU A 138 3.08 4.76 20.73
C GLU A 138 2.88 4.50 19.23
N GLN A 139 3.59 5.25 18.38
CA GLN A 139 3.57 5.05 16.93
C GLN A 139 4.18 3.68 16.56
N CYS A 140 5.28 3.26 17.22
CA CYS A 140 5.80 1.91 17.04
C CYS A 140 4.73 0.86 17.36
N GLN A 141 4.05 0.97 18.50
CA GLN A 141 3.02 0.01 18.92
C GLN A 141 1.89 -0.13 17.90
N THR A 142 1.44 0.98 17.32
CA THR A 142 0.44 0.98 16.26
C THR A 142 0.93 0.28 15.00
N LEU A 143 2.21 0.45 14.63
CA LEU A 143 2.78 -0.13 13.42
C LEU A 143 3.24 -1.59 13.59
N MET A 144 3.49 -2.04 14.82
CA MET A 144 4.00 -3.39 15.11
C MET A 144 3.18 -4.52 14.47
N PRO A 145 1.83 -4.56 14.54
CA PRO A 145 1.03 -5.61 13.91
C PRO A 145 1.23 -5.75 12.40
N HIS A 146 1.64 -4.66 11.73
CA HIS A 146 1.87 -4.64 10.29
C HIS A 146 3.27 -5.22 9.95
N VAL A 147 4.29 -4.88 10.73
CA VAL A 147 5.69 -5.26 10.43
C VAL A 147 6.15 -6.56 11.09
N GLU A 148 5.53 -6.99 12.18
CA GLU A 148 5.88 -8.23 12.90
C GLU A 148 5.93 -9.47 11.98
N PRO A 149 4.97 -9.69 11.06
CA PRO A 149 5.04 -10.80 10.11
C PRO A 149 6.27 -10.77 9.20
N LEU A 150 6.88 -9.60 8.95
CA LEU A 150 8.11 -9.47 8.17
C LEU A 150 9.34 -9.90 8.96
N LEU A 151 9.38 -9.60 10.25
CA LEU A 151 10.52 -9.90 11.13
C LEU A 151 10.67 -11.41 11.37
N ASN A 152 9.57 -12.15 11.33
CA ASN A 152 9.54 -13.60 11.49
C ASN A 152 9.86 -14.37 10.20
N VAL A 153 10.20 -13.68 9.10
CA VAL A 153 10.64 -14.34 7.87
C VAL A 153 12.10 -14.78 8.02
N LYS A 154 12.32 -16.08 8.28
CA LYS A 154 13.66 -16.67 8.31
C LYS A 154 14.40 -16.35 6.99
N PRO A 155 15.64 -15.85 7.02
CA PRO A 155 16.39 -15.58 5.80
C PRO A 155 16.59 -16.88 5.01
N PRO A 156 16.47 -16.85 3.68
CA PRO A 156 16.70 -18.02 2.85
C PRO A 156 18.21 -18.29 2.78
N GLY A 157 18.72 -19.11 3.71
CA GLY A 157 20.07 -19.67 3.61
C GLY A 157 20.83 -19.77 4.92
N GLU A 158 20.46 -20.74 5.77
CA GLU A 158 21.40 -21.50 6.59
C GLU A 158 20.87 -22.93 6.59
N SER A 159 21.27 -23.67 5.56
CA SER A 159 21.23 -25.13 5.52
C SER A 159 22.64 -25.58 5.88
N ASP A 160 22.80 -26.20 7.05
CA ASP A 160 23.97 -27.04 7.38
C ASP A 160 24.02 -28.28 6.48
#